data_AF-A0A8J3DQ91-F1
#
_entry.id   AF-A0A8J3DQ91-F1
#
_cell.length_a   1.000
_cell.length_b   1.000
_cell.length_c   1.000
_cell.angle_alpha   90.00
_cell.angle_beta   90.00
_cell.angle_gamma   90.00
#
_symmetry.space_group_name_H-M   'P 1'
#
loop_
_entity.id
_entity.type
_entity.pdbx_description
1 polymer ?
#
loop_
_entity_poly.entity_id
_entity_poly.type
_entity_poly.pdbx_seq_one_letter_code
_entity_poly.pdbx_strand_id
1 'polypeptide(L)'
;MSSLSEIACDFIKTDPALANEVARQLAPKTGLTPRQRDALKFISDYAAKNGVSPSFEDIQHGLGLHSRSGVSRLVDALIERGCLLKLSNRARSLTVLRAAA
;
A
#
# COMPACT_ATOMS: atom_id res chain seq x y z
N MET A 1 -27.72 21.15 0.59
CA MET A 1 -26.39 21.71 0.26
C MET A 1 -25.53 20.51 -0.11
N SER A 2 -25.02 20.45 -1.35
CA SER A 2 -24.17 19.34 -1.76
C SER A 2 -22.88 19.34 -0.95
N SER A 3 -22.37 18.17 -0.59
CA SER A 3 -21.14 18.05 0.20
C SER A 3 -19.90 18.43 -0.62
N LEU A 4 -18.83 18.88 0.03
CA LEU A 4 -17.58 19.23 -0.67
C LEU A 4 -17.04 18.07 -1.52
N SER A 5 -17.22 16.83 -1.06
CA SER A 5 -16.83 15.63 -1.79
C SER A 5 -17.69 15.38 -3.03
N GLU A 6 -18.99 15.69 -2.99
CA GLU A 6 -19.87 15.57 -4.17
C GLU A 6 -19.46 16.56 -5.25
N ILE A 7 -19.19 17.82 -4.85
CA ILE A 7 -18.74 18.86 -5.76
C ILE A 7 -17.39 18.49 -6.40
N ALA A 8 -16.42 18.02 -5.60
CA ALA A 8 -15.13 17.59 -6.12
C ALA A 8 -15.23 16.43 -7.11
N CYS A 9 -16.08 15.43 -6.81
CA CYS A 9 -16.33 14.30 -7.71
C CYS A 9 -16.94 14.75 -9.05
N ASP A 10 -17.88 15.70 -9.03
CA ASP A 10 -18.53 16.20 -10.23
C ASP A 10 -17.53 16.94 -11.15
N PHE A 11 -16.68 17.80 -10.58
CA PHE A 11 -15.61 18.47 -11.31
C PHE A 11 -14.60 17.49 -11.92
N ILE A 12 -14.15 16.48 -11.16
CA ILE A 12 -13.19 15.48 -11.65
C ILE A 12 -13.81 14.66 -12.80
N LYS A 13 -15.12 14.38 -12.77
CA LYS A 13 -15.79 13.59 -13.82
C LYS A 13 -16.06 14.38 -15.09
N THR A 14 -16.33 15.68 -14.97
CA THR A 14 -16.73 16.53 -16.10
C THR A 14 -15.55 17.14 -16.84
N ASP A 15 -14.38 17.25 -16.21
CA ASP A 15 -13.15 17.76 -16.80
C ASP A 15 -12.05 16.67 -16.91
N PRO A 16 -11.82 16.13 -18.13
CA PRO A 16 -10.76 15.15 -18.37
C PRO A 16 -9.34 15.65 -18.04
N ALA A 17 -9.07 16.95 -18.18
CA ALA A 17 -7.76 17.52 -17.87
C ALA A 17 -7.52 17.53 -16.35
N LEU A 18 -8.54 17.90 -15.57
CA LEU A 18 -8.51 17.83 -14.11
C LEU A 18 -8.35 16.38 -13.62
N ALA A 19 -9.08 15.43 -14.23
CA ALA A 19 -8.93 14.01 -13.92
C ALA A 19 -7.50 13.51 -14.15
N ASN A 20 -6.89 13.87 -15.28
CA ASN A 20 -5.52 13.50 -15.61
C ASN A 20 -4.49 14.12 -14.66
N GLU A 21 -4.66 15.38 -14.27
CA GLU A 21 -3.75 16.04 -13.34
C GLU A 21 -3.85 15.42 -11.94
N VAL A 22 -5.06 15.15 -11.46
CA VAL A 22 -5.28 14.43 -10.19
C VAL A 22 -4.65 13.04 -10.26
N ALA A 23 -4.84 12.29 -11.35
CA ALA A 23 -4.24 10.97 -11.54
C ALA A 23 -2.70 11.04 -11.57
N ARG A 24 -2.12 12.07 -12.21
CA ARG A 24 -0.68 12.30 -12.26
C ARG A 24 -0.11 12.60 -10.86
N GLN A 25 -0.77 13.45 -10.09
CA GLN A 25 -0.33 13.81 -8.74
C GLN A 25 -0.48 12.67 -7.73
N LEU A 26 -1.50 11.83 -7.88
CA LEU A 26 -1.77 10.69 -7.00
C LEU A 26 -1.13 9.39 -7.49
N ALA A 27 -0.42 9.41 -8.63
CA ALA A 27 0.25 8.24 -9.16
C ALA A 27 1.29 7.73 -8.14
N PRO A 28 1.26 6.44 -7.76
CA PRO A 28 2.24 5.90 -6.84
C PRO A 28 3.65 5.96 -7.43
N LYS A 29 4.66 6.11 -6.58
CA LYS A 29 6.06 5.99 -6.99
C LYS A 29 6.29 4.62 -7.63
N THR A 30 7.05 4.56 -8.71
CA THR A 30 7.36 3.30 -9.41
C THR A 30 8.69 2.71 -8.98
N GLY A 31 8.86 1.39 -9.16
CA GLY A 31 10.12 0.68 -8.93
C GLY A 31 10.28 0.15 -7.51
N LEU A 32 10.47 -1.16 -7.39
CA LEU A 32 10.75 -1.86 -6.13
C LEU A 32 12.23 -2.23 -6.06
N THR A 33 12.86 -1.96 -4.92
CA THR A 33 14.16 -2.54 -4.60
C THR A 33 14.00 -4.05 -4.38
N PRO A 34 15.08 -4.86 -4.50
CA PRO A 34 15.00 -6.30 -4.22
C PRO A 34 14.38 -6.60 -2.85
N ARG A 35 14.80 -5.86 -1.81
CA ARG A 35 14.28 -6.02 -0.45
C ARG A 35 12.79 -5.70 -0.32
N GLN A 36 12.30 -4.70 -1.05
CA GLN A 36 10.86 -4.37 -1.08
C GLN A 36 10.06 -5.45 -1.82
N ARG A 37 10.62 -6.01 -2.89
CA ARG A 37 10.02 -7.14 -3.62
C ARG A 37 9.91 -8.38 -2.72
N ASP A 38 10.97 -8.71 -1.99
CA ASP A 38 10.97 -9.81 -1.02
C ASP A 38 9.91 -9.61 0.05
N ALA A 39 9.80 -8.38 0.58
CA ALA A 39 8.79 -8.03 1.57
C ALA A 39 7.36 -8.17 1.02
N LEU A 40 7.11 -7.65 -0.19
CA LEU A 40 5.79 -7.76 -0.84
C LEU A 40 5.42 -9.22 -1.10
N LYS A 41 6.38 -10.02 -1.60
CA LYS A 41 6.19 -11.45 -1.82
C LYS A 41 5.89 -12.18 -0.52
N PHE A 42 6.67 -11.94 0.54
CA PHE A 42 6.42 -12.54 1.85
C PHE A 42 5.02 -12.22 2.37
N ILE A 43 4.60 -10.94 2.31
CA ILE A 43 3.28 -10.51 2.79
C ILE A 43 2.16 -11.17 1.98
N SER A 44 2.32 -11.24 0.65
CA SER A 44 1.37 -11.90 -0.24
C SER A 44 1.24 -13.40 0.06
N ASP A 45 2.37 -14.10 0.14
CA ASP A 45 2.41 -15.54 0.40
C ASP A 45 1.86 -15.88 1.79
N TYR A 46 2.19 -15.07 2.81
CA TYR A 46 1.68 -15.25 4.16
C TYR A 46 0.17 -15.08 4.22
N ALA A 47 -0.38 -14.05 3.56
CA ALA A 47 -1.82 -13.80 3.53
C ALA A 47 -2.56 -14.93 2.79
N ALA A 48 -2.04 -15.37 1.65
CA ALA A 48 -2.61 -16.49 0.89
C ALA A 48 -2.60 -17.80 1.69
N LYS A 49 -1.53 -18.07 2.44
CA LYS A 49 -1.38 -19.29 3.23
C LYS A 49 -2.21 -19.31 4.51
N ASN A 50 -2.26 -18.20 5.24
CA ASN A 50 -2.86 -18.15 6.58
C ASN A 50 -4.27 -17.55 6.61
N GLY A 51 -4.76 -17.00 5.49
CA GLY A 51 -6.04 -16.31 5.40
C GLY A 51 -6.09 -14.97 6.14
N VAL A 52 -4.97 -14.53 6.72
CA VAL A 52 -4.82 -13.27 7.47
C VAL A 52 -3.50 -12.61 7.11
N SER A 53 -3.45 -11.28 7.13
CA SER A 53 -2.21 -10.56 6.86
C SER A 53 -1.19 -10.74 8.00
N PRO A 54 0.12 -10.73 7.70
CA PRO A 54 1.15 -10.85 8.72
C PRO A 54 1.18 -9.63 9.64
N SER A 55 1.57 -9.84 10.90
CA SER A 55 1.94 -8.74 11.80
C SER A 55 3.31 -8.16 11.46
N PHE A 56 3.66 -7.03 12.09
CA PHE A 56 4.99 -6.45 11.92
C PHE A 56 6.09 -7.38 12.46
N GLU A 57 5.80 -8.18 13.48
CA GLU A 57 6.73 -9.18 14.03
C GLU A 57 6.89 -10.38 13.09
N ASP A 58 5.79 -10.84 12.47
CA ASP A 58 5.85 -11.89 11.44
C ASP A 58 6.76 -11.46 10.27
N ILE A 59 6.61 -10.22 9.81
CA ILE A 59 7.46 -9.65 8.74
C ILE A 59 8.91 -9.51 9.21
N GLN A 60 9.11 -9.08 10.45
CA GLN A 60 10.45 -8.97 11.02
C GLN A 60 11.17 -10.31 11.00
N HIS A 61 10.53 -11.36 11.51
CA HIS A 61 11.11 -12.70 11.59
C HIS A 61 11.24 -13.33 10.20
N GLY A 62 10.21 -13.23 9.37
CA GLY A 62 10.17 -13.83 8.04
C GLY A 62 11.20 -13.26 7.07
N LEU A 63 11.59 -11.99 7.24
CA LEU A 63 12.64 -11.36 6.43
C LEU A 63 14.00 -11.31 7.14
N GLY A 64 14.11 -11.72 8.40
CA GLY A 64 15.35 -11.60 9.18
C GLY A 64 15.76 -10.16 9.45
N LEU A 65 14.81 -9.27 9.75
CA LEU A 65 15.08 -7.88 10.10
C LEU A 65 15.39 -7.75 11.59
N HIS A 66 16.32 -6.86 11.93
CA HIS A 66 16.74 -6.65 13.33
C HIS A 66 15.89 -5.63 14.10
N SER A 67 14.97 -4.92 13.43
CA SER A 67 14.17 -3.88 14.07
C SER A 67 12.78 -3.69 13.47
N ARG A 68 11.84 -3.31 14.34
CA ARG A 68 10.47 -2.92 13.97
C ARG A 68 10.47 -1.69 13.06
N SER A 69 11.38 -0.75 13.27
CA SER A 69 11.52 0.44 12.41
C SER A 69 11.92 0.08 10.98
N GLY A 70 12.77 -0.95 10.80
CA GLY A 70 13.10 -1.47 9.47
C GLY A 70 11.89 -2.06 8.75
N VAL A 71 11.05 -2.80 9.47
CA VAL A 71 9.76 -3.30 8.95
C VAL A 71 8.84 -2.15 8.55
N SER A 72 8.66 -1.16 9.44
CA SER A 72 7.79 -0.01 9.14
C SER A 72 8.22 0.69 7.87
N ARG A 73 9.52 1.01 7.73
CA ARG A 73 10.05 1.67 6.53
C ARG A 73 9.76 0.88 5.25
N LEU A 74 9.88 -0.46 5.29
CA LEU A 74 9.55 -1.30 4.15
C LEU A 74 8.06 -1.26 3.82
N VAL A 75 7.20 -1.38 4.83
CA VAL A 75 5.74 -1.33 4.66
C VAL A 75 5.30 0.04 4.13
N ASP A 76 5.79 1.12 4.72
CA ASP A 76 5.45 2.49 4.31
C ASP A 76 5.91 2.75 2.87
N ALA A 77 7.11 2.28 2.51
CA ALA A 77 7.62 2.37 1.14
C ALA A 77 6.77 1.58 0.12
N LEU A 78 6.15 0.46 0.52
CA LEU A 78 5.24 -0.31 -0.31
C LEU A 78 3.86 0.36 -0.41
N ILE A 79 3.39 1.04 0.64
CA ILE A 79 2.15 1.84 0.63
C ILE A 79 2.30 3.04 -0.31
N GLU A 80 3.40 3.78 -0.21
CA GLU A 80 3.70 4.92 -1.11
C GLU A 80 3.76 4.53 -2.60
N ARG A 81 4.08 3.26 -2.87
CA ARG A 81 4.15 2.69 -4.23
C ARG A 81 2.85 2.01 -4.67
N GLY A 82 1.80 2.08 -3.85
CA GLY A 82 0.50 1.48 -4.15
C GLY A 82 0.50 -0.04 -4.20
N CYS A 83 1.49 -0.70 -3.58
CA CYS A 83 1.54 -2.15 -3.47
C CYS A 83 0.72 -2.66 -2.28
N LEU A 84 0.68 -1.89 -1.19
CA LEU A 84 -0.04 -2.21 0.04
C LEU A 84 -1.00 -1.08 0.43
N LEU A 85 -2.06 -1.48 1.14
CA LEU A 85 -2.91 -0.57 1.91
C LEU A 85 -2.92 -1.03 3.36
N LYS A 86 -2.92 -0.08 4.30
CA LYS A 86 -2.99 -0.34 5.74
C LYS A 86 -4.15 0.41 6.33
N LEU A 87 -5.08 -0.29 6.98
CA LEU A 87 -6.12 0.36 7.77
C LEU A 87 -5.56 0.76 9.14
N SER A 88 -5.70 2.04 9.49
CA SER A 88 -5.28 2.58 10.79
C SER A 88 -6.03 1.89 11.94
N ASN A 89 -5.38 1.80 13.10
CA ASN A 89 -5.95 1.29 14.35
C ASN A 89 -6.46 -0.17 14.31
N ARG A 90 -6.01 -0.98 13.35
CA ARG A 90 -6.32 -2.41 13.28
C ARG A 90 -5.05 -3.24 13.24
N ALA A 91 -5.00 -4.30 14.05
CA ALA A 91 -3.98 -5.32 13.92
C ALA A 91 -4.19 -6.08 12.61
N ARG A 92 -3.09 -6.54 11.99
CA ARG A 92 -3.13 -7.32 10.74
C ARG A 92 -4.01 -6.69 9.66
N SER A 93 -3.81 -5.39 9.42
CA SER A 93 -4.62 -4.59 8.51
C SER A 93 -4.01 -4.37 7.12
N LEU A 94 -2.95 -5.11 6.79
CA LEU A 94 -2.28 -4.98 5.50
C LEU A 94 -3.10 -5.70 4.43
N THR A 95 -3.40 -4.99 3.35
CA THR A 95 -4.06 -5.52 2.15
C THR A 95 -3.12 -5.37 0.96
N VAL A 96 -2.92 -6.44 0.19
CA VAL A 96 -2.11 -6.43 -1.03
C VAL A 96 -2.96 -5.89 -2.17
N LEU A 97 -2.53 -4.80 -2.79
CA LEU A 97 -3.22 -4.17 -3.93
C LEU A 97 -2.65 -4.64 -5.27
N ARG A 98 -1.35 -4.87 -5.34
CA ARG A 98 -0.64 -5.37 -6.53
C ARG A 98 0.36 -6.44 -6.11
N ALA A 99 0.36 -7.57 -6.79
CA ALA A 99 1.35 -8.62 -6.58
C ALA A 99 2.72 -8.19 -7.12
N ALA A 100 3.79 -8.76 -6.57
CA ALA A 100 5.13 -8.62 -7.14
C ALA A 100 5.16 -9.32 -8.51
N ALA A 101 5.12 -8.55 -9.59
CA ALA A 101 5.43 -9.03 -10.94
C ALA A 101 6.95 -9.15 -11.14
#